data_AF-A0A660XE92-F1
#
_entry.id   AF-A0A660XE92-F1
#
_cell.length_a   1.000
_cell.length_b   1.000
_cell.length_c   1.000
_cell.angle_alpha   90.00
_cell.angle_beta   90.00
_cell.angle_gamma   90.00
#
_symmetry.space_group_name_H-M   'P 1'
#
loop_
_entity.id
_entity.type
_entity.pdbx_description
1 polymer ?
#
loop_
_entity_poly.entity_id
_entity_poly.type
_entity_poly.pdbx_seq_one_letter_code
_entity_poly.pdbx_strand_id
1 'polypeptide(L)'
;MITVQDRLTIAAEALKQYPTDISAIDDFSAEDLAKIASDFEIKPTDHPKLIGVMIYIRKRTTEGLGRVKSFRSAFPERCVAVNDPERPGYFAGGMVGEDISASAIEIKAKRLENSQMYLKVYQVLQTNLYVSFAIDRFKVIQEAYDKCMDPLVADRDKAPYMKIFLEETRKPEKAAGLEFNLNLTHNELNVIGVEEKMSNMADSMKGYTASQLVELMHTPKEKDD
;
A
#
# COMPACT_ATOMS: atom_id res chain seq x y z
N MET A 1 -9.46 -10.31 -21.27
CA MET A 1 -8.41 -10.24 -20.23
C MET A 1 -8.18 -8.76 -19.97
N ILE A 2 -8.32 -8.29 -18.73
CA ILE A 2 -8.12 -6.86 -18.41
C ILE A 2 -6.61 -6.59 -18.47
N THR A 3 -6.20 -5.59 -19.25
CA THR A 3 -4.77 -5.25 -19.36
C THR A 3 -4.27 -4.55 -18.09
N VAL A 4 -2.96 -4.41 -17.94
CA VAL A 4 -2.35 -3.64 -16.82
C VAL A 4 -2.80 -2.17 -16.90
N GLN A 5 -2.83 -1.62 -18.11
CA GLN A 5 -3.28 -0.26 -18.37
C GLN A 5 -4.75 -0.06 -18.00
N ASP A 6 -5.61 -1.03 -18.30
CA ASP A 6 -7.02 -0.99 -17.91
C ASP A 6 -7.17 -1.01 -16.38
N ARG A 7 -6.37 -1.82 -15.67
CA ARG A 7 -6.37 -1.87 -14.20
C ARG A 7 -5.96 -0.54 -13.58
N LEU A 8 -4.89 0.08 -14.08
CA LEU A 8 -4.43 1.40 -13.65
C LEU A 8 -5.47 2.49 -13.92
N THR A 9 -6.12 2.45 -15.08
CA THR A 9 -7.16 3.42 -15.46
C THR A 9 -8.38 3.31 -14.53
N ILE A 10 -8.86 2.08 -14.28
CA ILE A 10 -9.98 1.82 -13.36
C ILE A 10 -9.64 2.31 -11.94
N ALA A 11 -8.42 2.03 -11.47
CA ALA A 11 -7.97 2.47 -10.15
C ALA A 11 -7.87 4.00 -10.04
N ALA A 12 -7.30 4.66 -11.05
CA ALA A 12 -7.19 6.12 -11.11
C ALA A 12 -8.57 6.79 -11.17
N GLU A 13 -9.51 6.24 -11.94
CA GLU A 13 -10.90 6.72 -11.99
C GLU A 13 -11.60 6.54 -10.64
N ALA A 14 -11.43 5.38 -10.00
CA ALA A 14 -12.01 5.12 -8.68
C ALA A 14 -11.51 6.11 -7.62
N LEU A 15 -10.21 6.46 -7.64
CA LEU A 15 -9.64 7.48 -6.74
C LEU A 15 -10.20 8.88 -7.03
N LYS A 16 -10.31 9.27 -8.31
CA LYS A 16 -10.86 10.58 -8.71
C LYS A 16 -12.34 10.75 -8.36
N GLN A 17 -13.12 9.67 -8.49
CA GLN A 17 -14.57 9.68 -8.24
C GLN A 17 -14.92 9.47 -6.77
N TYR A 18 -13.96 9.09 -5.93
CA TYR A 18 -14.21 8.92 -4.50
C TYR A 18 -14.55 10.28 -3.87
N PRO A 19 -15.65 10.41 -3.12
CA PRO A 19 -16.10 11.69 -2.58
C PRO A 19 -14.99 12.34 -1.75
N THR A 20 -14.43 13.41 -2.32
CA THR A 20 -13.23 14.11 -1.89
C THR A 20 -13.53 15.03 -0.70
N ASP A 21 -13.06 14.60 0.48
CA ASP A 21 -12.71 15.53 1.57
C ASP A 21 -11.69 14.90 2.54
N ILE A 22 -10.89 13.94 2.04
CA ILE A 22 -10.00 13.15 2.87
C ILE A 22 -8.59 13.28 2.32
N SER A 23 -7.76 14.07 3.00
CA SER A 23 -6.29 14.10 2.86
C SER A 23 -5.61 12.73 3.12
N ALA A 24 -6.39 11.67 3.30
CA ALA A 24 -5.95 10.29 3.35
C ALA A 24 -5.85 9.66 1.96
N ILE A 25 -6.52 10.21 0.95
CA ILE A 25 -6.45 9.70 -0.43
C ILE A 25 -5.12 10.08 -1.09
N ASP A 26 -4.54 11.23 -0.71
CA ASP A 26 -3.28 11.74 -1.27
C ASP A 26 -2.08 10.82 -1.00
N ASP A 27 -2.17 9.96 0.02
CA ASP A 27 -1.12 8.98 0.35
C ASP A 27 -1.23 7.69 -0.49
N PHE A 28 -2.31 7.50 -1.26
CA PHE A 28 -2.55 6.27 -2.03
C PHE A 28 -2.36 6.50 -3.52
N SER A 29 -1.49 5.71 -4.13
CA SER A 29 -1.31 5.72 -5.58
C SER A 29 -2.35 4.84 -6.29
N ALA A 30 -2.62 5.14 -7.57
CA ALA A 30 -3.42 4.25 -8.42
C ALA A 30 -2.76 2.87 -8.59
N GLU A 31 -1.42 2.80 -8.49
CA GLU A 31 -0.62 1.58 -8.56
C GLU A 31 -0.90 0.68 -7.36
N ASP A 32 -0.90 1.23 -6.14
CA ASP A 32 -1.23 0.49 -4.92
C ASP A 32 -2.64 -0.09 -4.98
N LEU A 33 -3.60 0.72 -5.42
CA LEU A 33 -4.99 0.30 -5.53
C LEU A 33 -5.16 -0.78 -6.60
N ALA A 34 -4.58 -0.60 -7.79
CA ALA A 34 -4.62 -1.58 -8.88
C ALA A 34 -3.96 -2.90 -8.47
N LYS A 35 -2.87 -2.84 -7.70
CA LYS A 35 -2.17 -4.01 -7.20
C LYS A 35 -3.00 -4.77 -6.19
N ILE A 36 -3.45 -4.10 -5.13
CA ILE A 36 -4.28 -4.72 -4.10
C ILE A 36 -5.56 -5.29 -4.72
N ALA A 37 -6.15 -4.58 -5.69
CA ALA A 37 -7.32 -5.08 -6.40
C ALA A 37 -7.01 -6.34 -7.23
N SER A 38 -5.85 -6.38 -7.91
CA SER A 38 -5.42 -7.54 -8.69
C SER A 38 -5.10 -8.75 -7.81
N ASP A 39 -4.29 -8.57 -6.77
CA ASP A 39 -3.82 -9.64 -5.86
C ASP A 39 -4.99 -10.33 -5.15
N PHE A 40 -6.10 -9.61 -4.95
CA PHE A 40 -7.27 -10.11 -4.25
C PHE A 40 -8.50 -10.28 -5.14
N GLU A 41 -8.34 -10.21 -6.46
CA GLU A 41 -9.41 -10.37 -7.45
C GLU A 41 -10.64 -9.47 -7.16
N ILE A 42 -10.38 -8.25 -6.68
CA ILE A 42 -11.42 -7.28 -6.33
C ILE A 42 -12.01 -6.72 -7.62
N LYS A 43 -13.33 -6.81 -7.74
CA LYS A 43 -14.05 -6.28 -8.91
C LYS A 43 -13.97 -4.76 -8.94
N PRO A 44 -13.98 -4.12 -10.14
CA PRO A 44 -14.06 -2.67 -10.29
C PRO A 44 -15.17 -2.03 -9.44
N THR A 45 -16.32 -2.70 -9.33
CA THR A 45 -17.48 -2.26 -8.52
C THR A 45 -17.19 -2.15 -7.03
N ASP A 46 -16.21 -2.90 -6.52
CA ASP A 46 -15.83 -2.92 -5.10
C ASP A 46 -14.64 -1.98 -4.78
N HIS A 47 -14.10 -1.25 -5.77
CA HIS A 47 -12.99 -0.32 -5.56
C HIS A 47 -13.29 0.80 -4.55
N PRO A 48 -14.49 1.42 -4.52
CA PRO A 48 -14.81 2.39 -3.48
C PRO A 48 -14.74 1.80 -2.06
N LYS A 49 -15.14 0.53 -1.92
CA LYS A 49 -15.05 -0.16 -0.63
C LYS A 49 -13.59 -0.43 -0.25
N LEU A 50 -12.75 -0.80 -1.21
CA LEU A 50 -11.32 -0.97 -1.01
C LEU A 50 -10.66 0.34 -0.55
N ILE A 51 -10.95 1.45 -1.23
CA ILE A 51 -10.46 2.79 -0.84
C ILE A 51 -10.89 3.12 0.59
N GLY A 52 -12.16 2.92 0.94
CA GLY A 52 -12.64 3.12 2.32
C GLY A 52 -11.91 2.24 3.35
N VAL A 53 -11.59 0.98 3.00
CA VAL A 53 -10.80 0.10 3.88
C VAL A 53 -9.39 0.65 4.09
N MET A 54 -8.73 1.12 3.03
CA MET A 54 -7.38 1.70 3.10
C MET A 54 -7.37 2.96 3.98
N ILE A 55 -8.35 3.85 3.79
CA ILE A 55 -8.53 5.06 4.63
C ILE A 55 -8.77 4.68 6.09
N TYR A 56 -9.63 3.68 6.34
CA TYR A 56 -9.89 3.21 7.70
C TYR A 56 -8.62 2.71 8.39
N ILE A 57 -7.81 1.91 7.69
CA ILE A 57 -6.55 1.39 8.22
C ILE A 57 -5.59 2.54 8.55
N ARG A 58 -5.34 3.47 7.61
CA ARG A 58 -4.48 4.65 7.84
C ARG A 58 -4.91 5.43 9.08
N LYS A 59 -6.20 5.74 9.20
CA LYS A 59 -6.74 6.49 10.35
C LYS A 59 -6.57 5.74 11.67
N ARG A 60 -6.71 4.41 11.66
CA ARG A 60 -6.52 3.57 12.85
C ARG A 60 -5.06 3.43 13.26
N THR A 61 -4.15 3.26 12.30
CA THR A 61 -2.75 2.87 12.57
C THR A 61 -1.80 4.07 12.59
N THR A 62 -1.97 5.00 11.66
CA THR A 62 -1.05 6.13 11.45
C THR A 62 -1.49 7.35 12.26
N GLU A 63 -2.78 7.68 12.20
CA GLU A 63 -3.34 8.83 12.95
C GLU A 63 -3.78 8.46 14.38
N GLY A 64 -3.75 7.17 14.75
CA GLY A 64 -4.11 6.69 16.08
C GLY A 64 -5.57 6.91 16.47
N LEU A 65 -6.47 7.14 15.51
CA LEU A 65 -7.87 7.41 15.78
C LEU A 65 -8.60 6.15 16.29
N GLY A 66 -9.56 6.35 17.18
CA GLY A 66 -10.44 5.27 17.66
C GLY A 66 -11.32 4.68 16.54
N ARG A 67 -11.86 3.48 16.75
CA ARG A 67 -12.69 2.76 15.76
C ARG A 67 -13.82 3.60 15.18
N VAL A 68 -14.59 4.26 16.05
CA VAL A 68 -15.76 5.05 15.65
C VAL A 68 -15.36 6.23 14.75
N LYS A 69 -14.33 7.00 15.13
CA LYS A 69 -13.86 8.16 14.35
C LYS A 69 -13.27 7.74 13.01
N SER A 70 -12.46 6.67 13.02
CA SER A 70 -11.86 6.12 11.80
C SER A 70 -12.92 5.60 10.84
N PHE A 71 -13.94 4.90 11.36
CA PHE A 71 -15.02 4.34 10.55
C PHE A 71 -15.92 5.44 9.95
N ARG A 72 -16.29 6.46 10.74
CA ARG A 72 -17.05 7.63 10.25
C ARG A 72 -16.33 8.35 9.11
N SER A 73 -15.02 8.46 9.22
CA SER A 73 -14.19 9.09 8.19
C SER A 73 -14.11 8.27 6.91
N ALA A 74 -14.07 6.95 7.02
CA ALA A 74 -13.84 6.04 5.91
C ALA A 74 -15.13 5.61 5.19
N PHE A 75 -16.26 5.61 5.91
CA PHE A 75 -17.56 5.17 5.42
C PHE A 75 -18.69 6.07 5.95
N PRO A 76 -18.70 7.37 5.61
CA PRO A 76 -19.71 8.31 6.11
C PRO A 76 -21.14 7.85 5.77
N GLU A 77 -21.34 7.28 4.59
CA GLU A 77 -22.62 6.73 4.11
C GLU A 77 -23.12 5.56 4.95
N ARG A 78 -22.23 4.85 5.66
CA ARG A 78 -22.58 3.72 6.54
C ARG A 78 -22.80 4.16 7.98
N CYS A 79 -22.61 5.45 8.28
CA CYS A 79 -22.82 6.04 9.60
C CYS A 79 -24.16 6.76 9.73
N VAL A 80 -24.96 6.83 8.67
CA VAL A 80 -26.32 7.39 8.70
C VAL A 80 -27.39 6.30 8.63
N ALA A 81 -28.56 6.59 9.19
CA ALA A 81 -29.73 5.72 9.12
C ALA A 81 -30.28 5.72 7.68
N VAL A 82 -30.50 4.52 7.15
CA VAL A 82 -31.06 4.30 5.81
C VAL A 82 -32.43 3.65 6.00
N ASN A 83 -33.47 4.19 5.36
CA ASN A 83 -34.76 3.49 5.26
C ASN A 83 -34.58 2.36 4.25
N ASP A 84 -34.22 1.17 4.73
CA ASP A 84 -34.16 -0.04 3.93
C ASP A 84 -35.44 -0.88 4.19
N PRO A 85 -36.39 -0.96 3.25
CA PRO A 85 -37.62 -1.72 3.40
C PRO A 85 -37.38 -3.23 3.57
N GLU A 86 -36.24 -3.76 3.10
CA GLU A 86 -35.92 -5.20 3.12
C GLU A 86 -35.13 -5.65 4.36
N ARG A 87 -34.67 -4.70 5.20
CA ARG A 87 -33.92 -5.01 6.42
C ARG A 87 -34.51 -4.31 7.65
N PRO A 88 -35.70 -4.75 8.13
CA PRO A 88 -36.25 -4.24 9.37
C PRO A 88 -35.47 -4.85 10.54
N GLY A 89 -34.58 -4.08 11.16
CA GLY A 89 -34.16 -4.34 12.54
C GLY A 89 -32.66 -4.23 12.85
N TYR A 90 -32.43 -3.81 14.10
CA TYR A 90 -31.19 -3.64 14.87
C TYR A 90 -30.37 -2.36 14.74
N PHE A 91 -30.38 -1.67 13.59
CA PHE A 91 -29.64 -0.39 13.44
C PHE A 91 -30.44 0.74 12.79
N ALA A 92 -31.73 0.52 12.53
CA ALA A 92 -32.66 1.47 11.93
C ALA A 92 -33.42 2.29 12.99
N GLY A 93 -32.70 2.87 13.95
CA GLY A 93 -33.28 3.78 14.93
C GLY A 93 -32.96 5.21 14.53
N GLY A 94 -33.83 5.84 13.75
CA GLY A 94 -33.69 7.25 13.36
C GLY A 94 -34.41 7.60 12.06
N MET A 95 -34.64 8.89 11.83
CA MET A 95 -35.06 9.40 10.52
C MET A 95 -33.93 9.20 9.49
N VAL A 96 -34.29 9.07 8.22
CA VAL A 96 -33.31 8.91 7.13
C VAL A 96 -32.31 10.08 7.16
N GLY A 97 -31.02 9.75 7.19
CA GLY A 97 -29.95 10.74 7.28
C GLY A 97 -29.52 11.08 8.71
N GLU A 98 -30.20 10.57 9.75
CA GLU A 98 -29.72 10.73 11.13
C GLU A 98 -28.51 9.86 11.41
N ASP A 99 -27.61 10.38 12.24
CA ASP A 99 -26.40 9.68 12.68
C ASP A 99 -26.76 8.44 13.51
N ILE A 100 -26.22 7.28 13.14
CA ILE A 100 -26.41 6.06 13.93
C ILE A 100 -25.56 6.10 15.20
N SER A 101 -25.99 5.35 16.23
CA SER A 101 -25.32 5.31 17.53
C SER A 101 -23.85 4.87 17.44
N ALA A 102 -23.00 5.38 18.34
CA ALA A 102 -21.58 5.01 18.39
C ALA A 102 -21.37 3.49 18.55
N SER A 103 -22.22 2.83 19.33
CA SER A 103 -22.21 1.36 19.49
C SER A 103 -22.50 0.63 18.18
N ALA A 104 -23.42 1.15 17.36
CA ALA A 104 -23.71 0.59 16.04
C ALA A 104 -22.51 0.73 15.09
N ILE A 105 -21.87 1.90 15.10
CA ILE A 105 -20.64 2.14 14.32
C ILE A 105 -19.53 1.20 14.79
N GLU A 106 -19.38 0.99 16.09
CA GLU A 106 -18.36 0.08 16.61
C GLU A 106 -18.59 -1.37 16.18
N ILE A 107 -19.84 -1.85 16.16
CA ILE A 107 -20.17 -3.18 15.64
C ILE A 107 -19.84 -3.26 14.14
N LYS A 108 -20.19 -2.25 13.35
CA LYS A 108 -19.85 -2.18 11.92
C LYS A 108 -18.34 -2.16 11.69
N ALA A 109 -17.59 -1.43 12.52
CA ALA A 109 -16.12 -1.39 12.49
C ALA A 109 -15.50 -2.75 12.84
N LYS A 110 -15.98 -3.43 13.88
CA LYS A 110 -15.52 -4.80 14.22
C LYS A 110 -15.81 -5.79 13.09
N ARG A 111 -16.97 -5.70 12.45
CA ARG A 111 -17.31 -6.53 11.28
C ARG A 111 -16.40 -6.24 10.08
N LEU A 112 -16.01 -4.97 9.87
CA LEU A 112 -15.03 -4.60 8.87
C LEU A 112 -13.65 -5.19 9.19
N GLU A 113 -13.18 -5.05 10.43
CA GLU A 113 -11.89 -5.60 10.90
C GLU A 113 -11.80 -7.13 10.71
N ASN A 114 -12.94 -7.83 10.80
CA ASN A 114 -13.03 -9.28 10.55
C ASN A 114 -13.26 -9.66 9.08
N SER A 115 -13.41 -8.68 8.18
CA SER A 115 -13.66 -8.96 6.77
C SER A 115 -12.38 -9.41 6.05
N GLN A 116 -12.52 -10.33 5.10
CA GLN A 116 -11.39 -10.83 4.30
C GLN A 116 -10.63 -9.69 3.59
N MET A 117 -11.36 -8.71 3.05
CA MET A 117 -10.76 -7.54 2.41
C MET A 117 -9.91 -6.73 3.39
N TYR A 118 -10.42 -6.44 4.59
CA TYR A 118 -9.64 -5.72 5.60
C TYR A 118 -8.38 -6.48 6.00
N LEU A 119 -8.50 -7.77 6.33
CA LEU A 119 -7.37 -8.58 6.77
C LEU A 119 -6.26 -8.61 5.71
N LYS A 120 -6.65 -8.78 4.45
CA LYS A 120 -5.75 -8.81 3.29
C LYS A 120 -5.07 -7.47 3.04
N VAL A 121 -5.83 -6.37 3.00
CA VAL A 121 -5.28 -5.01 2.83
C VAL A 121 -4.36 -4.65 4.00
N TYR A 122 -4.77 -4.96 5.23
CA TYR A 122 -3.97 -4.73 6.42
C TYR A 122 -2.65 -5.49 6.39
N GLN A 123 -2.66 -6.77 5.97
CA GLN A 123 -1.44 -7.56 5.79
C GLN A 123 -0.50 -6.93 4.76
N VAL A 124 -1.01 -6.52 3.59
CA VAL A 124 -0.19 -5.87 2.55
C VAL A 124 0.40 -4.56 3.05
N LEU A 125 -0.41 -3.69 3.64
CA LEU A 125 0.06 -2.40 4.16
C LEU A 125 1.06 -2.57 5.31
N GLN A 126 0.86 -3.54 6.21
CA GLN A 126 1.83 -3.84 7.25
C GLN A 126 3.15 -4.37 6.67
N THR A 127 3.09 -5.33 5.73
CA THR A 127 4.28 -5.84 5.04
C THR A 127 5.03 -4.71 4.35
N ASN A 128 4.33 -3.80 3.67
CA ASN A 128 4.93 -2.63 3.01
C ASN A 128 5.62 -1.70 4.01
N LEU A 129 5.02 -1.48 5.18
CA LEU A 129 5.61 -0.66 6.23
C LEU A 129 6.88 -1.32 6.81
N TYR A 130 6.84 -2.64 7.04
CA TYR A 130 8.01 -3.41 7.47
C TYR A 130 9.13 -3.39 6.43
N VAL A 131 8.80 -3.57 5.15
CA VAL A 131 9.76 -3.52 4.05
C VAL A 131 10.36 -2.13 3.93
N SER A 132 9.55 -1.07 3.99
CA SER A 132 10.04 0.32 3.94
C SER A 132 10.98 0.61 5.10
N PHE A 133 10.59 0.22 6.33
CA PHE A 133 11.44 0.34 7.50
C PHE A 133 12.74 -0.47 7.35
N ALA A 134 12.68 -1.69 6.81
CA ALA A 134 13.86 -2.50 6.56
C ALA A 134 14.77 -1.87 5.51
N ILE A 135 14.22 -1.32 4.42
CA ILE A 135 14.97 -0.61 3.38
C ILE A 135 15.67 0.62 3.97
N ASP A 136 14.97 1.42 4.77
CA ASP A 136 15.56 2.61 5.38
C ASP A 136 16.66 2.24 6.38
N ARG A 137 16.47 1.16 7.15
CA ARG A 137 17.57 0.60 7.98
C ARG A 137 18.73 0.12 7.13
N PHE A 138 18.48 -0.51 5.98
CA PHE A 138 19.55 -0.92 5.06
C PHE A 138 20.32 0.28 4.50
N LYS A 139 19.66 1.39 4.17
CA LYS A 139 20.34 2.63 3.75
C LYS A 139 21.25 3.17 4.84
N VAL A 140 20.78 3.21 6.09
CA VAL A 140 21.57 3.64 7.25
C VAL A 140 22.77 2.70 7.47
N ILE A 141 22.56 1.39 7.37
CA ILE A 141 23.63 0.38 7.47
C ILE A 141 24.66 0.58 6.35
N GLN A 142 24.21 0.81 5.12
CA GLN A 142 25.08 1.01 3.96
C GLN A 142 25.88 2.30 4.09
N GLU A 143 25.26 3.40 4.46
CA GLU A 143 25.96 4.68 4.70
C GLU A 143 26.98 4.56 5.83
N ALA A 144 26.61 3.90 6.93
CA ALA A 144 27.53 3.63 8.04
C ALA A 144 28.70 2.74 7.60
N TYR A 145 28.44 1.70 6.80
CA TYR A 145 29.47 0.82 6.25
C TYR A 145 30.43 1.58 5.33
N ASP A 146 29.91 2.37 4.40
CA ASP A 146 30.69 3.15 3.45
C ASP A 146 31.62 4.13 4.19
N LYS A 147 31.13 4.78 5.25
CA LYS A 147 31.96 5.65 6.11
C LYS A 147 33.01 4.91 6.93
N CYS A 148 32.75 3.66 7.32
CA CYS A 148 33.77 2.83 7.97
C CYS A 148 34.88 2.40 7.00
N MET A 149 34.52 2.11 5.75
CA MET A 149 35.45 1.64 4.72
C MET A 149 36.17 2.79 4.00
N ASP A 150 35.68 4.02 4.14
CA ASP A 150 36.29 5.21 3.53
C ASP A 150 37.74 5.42 4.04
N PRO A 151 38.75 5.37 3.15
CA PRO A 151 40.15 5.61 3.52
C PRO A 151 40.44 7.07 3.88
N LEU A 152 39.54 8.01 3.56
CA LEU A 152 39.67 9.44 3.85
C LEU A 152 39.08 9.85 5.21
N VAL A 153 38.33 8.96 5.87
CA VAL A 153 37.80 9.19 7.22
C VAL A 153 38.83 8.74 8.26
N ALA A 154 39.10 9.57 9.26
CA ALA A 154 40.00 9.21 10.35
C ALA A 154 39.39 8.14 11.26
N ASP A 155 40.20 7.22 11.81
CA ASP A 155 39.72 6.11 12.64
C ASP A 155 38.87 6.56 13.84
N ARG A 156 39.17 7.73 14.42
CA ARG A 156 38.38 8.32 15.51
C ARG A 156 36.94 8.63 15.08
N ASP A 157 36.78 9.06 13.83
CA ASP A 157 35.50 9.45 13.24
C ASP A 157 34.78 8.25 12.61
N LYS A 158 35.47 7.11 12.42
CA LYS A 158 34.87 5.82 12.04
C LYS A 158 34.13 5.14 13.20
N ALA A 159 34.61 5.31 14.43
CA ALA A 159 34.05 4.64 15.61
C ALA A 159 32.54 4.88 15.83
N PRO A 160 31.98 6.09 15.63
CA PRO A 160 30.54 6.33 15.66
C PRO A 160 29.76 5.56 14.58
N TYR A 161 30.28 5.48 13.35
CA TYR A 161 29.65 4.73 12.26
C TYR A 161 29.71 3.22 12.49
N MET A 162 30.82 2.71 13.03
CA MET A 162 30.94 1.31 13.46
C MET A 162 29.92 0.97 14.54
N LYS A 163 29.66 1.91 15.47
CA LYS A 163 28.62 1.73 16.49
C LYS A 163 27.23 1.65 15.87
N ILE A 164 26.88 2.59 14.97
CA ILE A 164 25.60 2.57 14.25
C ILE A 164 25.43 1.28 13.45
N PHE A 165 26.47 0.86 12.72
CA PHE A 165 26.47 -0.39 11.97
C PHE A 165 26.20 -1.61 12.88
N LEU A 166 26.86 -1.69 14.04
CA LEU A 166 26.69 -2.79 14.99
C LEU A 166 25.33 -2.76 15.71
N GLU A 167 24.79 -1.57 15.99
CA GLU A 167 23.47 -1.40 16.62
C GLU A 167 22.34 -1.76 15.66
N GLU A 168 22.46 -1.35 14.40
CA GLU A 168 21.46 -1.66 13.37
C GLU A 168 21.49 -3.12 12.91
N THR A 169 22.65 -3.79 13.00
CA THR A 169 22.80 -5.23 12.69
C THR A 169 22.56 -6.16 13.89
N ARG A 170 22.36 -5.62 15.10
CA ARG A 170 21.98 -6.42 16.26
C ARG A 170 20.54 -6.94 16.14
N LYS A 171 20.33 -8.19 16.59
CA LYS A 171 18.98 -8.71 16.82
C LYS A 171 18.27 -7.83 17.88
N PRO A 172 17.04 -7.36 17.64
CA PRO A 172 16.34 -6.53 18.62
C PRO A 172 16.11 -7.30 19.94
N GLU A 173 16.54 -6.73 21.06
CA GLU A 173 16.54 -7.36 22.39
C GLU A 173 15.13 -7.71 22.93
N LYS A 174 14.06 -7.19 22.31
CA LYS A 174 12.66 -7.49 22.64
C LYS A 174 11.97 -8.44 21.65
N ALA A 175 12.70 -9.32 20.97
CA ALA A 175 12.12 -10.33 20.08
C ALA A 175 11.49 -11.53 20.82
N ALA A 176 10.88 -11.32 21.99
CA ALA A 176 9.95 -12.28 22.57
C ALA A 176 8.59 -12.06 21.90
N GLY A 177 8.33 -12.76 20.78
CA GLY A 177 7.04 -12.70 20.08
C GLY A 177 7.07 -12.37 18.60
N LEU A 178 8.17 -12.63 17.89
CA LEU A 178 8.12 -12.84 16.42
C LEU A 178 7.51 -14.23 16.10
N GLU A 179 6.39 -14.56 16.74
CA GLU A 179 5.47 -15.56 16.23
C GLU A 179 4.43 -14.83 15.38
N PHE A 180 4.81 -14.52 14.14
CA PHE A 180 3.86 -14.51 13.03
C PHE A 180 4.56 -15.13 11.83
N ASN A 181 4.37 -16.44 11.73
CA ASN A 181 4.65 -17.24 10.56
C ASN A 181 3.59 -16.89 9.50
N LEU A 182 4.00 -16.32 8.38
CA LEU A 182 3.39 -16.56 7.07
C LEU A 182 4.37 -16.04 6.01
N ASN A 183 4.95 -16.98 5.29
CA ASN A 183 5.81 -16.83 4.12
C ASN A 183 5.75 -15.44 3.47
N LEU A 184 6.81 -14.66 3.68
CA LEU A 184 7.10 -13.46 2.90
C LEU A 184 7.61 -13.88 1.52
N THR A 185 6.69 -14.12 0.59
CA THR A 185 7.02 -13.93 -0.82
C THR A 185 7.41 -12.47 -1.02
N HIS A 186 8.53 -12.31 -1.70
CA HIS A 186 9.32 -11.09 -1.85
C HIS A 186 8.52 -9.91 -2.43
N ASN A 187 8.98 -8.69 -2.11
CA ASN A 187 8.91 -7.46 -2.91
C ASN A 187 8.16 -7.53 -4.27
N GLU A 188 6.83 -7.60 -4.22
CA GLU A 188 5.99 -7.58 -5.41
C GLU A 188 5.46 -6.18 -5.74
N LEU A 189 5.75 -5.15 -4.92
CA LEU A 189 5.12 -3.83 -5.07
C LEU A 189 5.48 -3.13 -6.39
N ASN A 190 6.64 -3.44 -6.96
CA ASN A 190 7.05 -2.90 -8.25
C ASN A 190 6.60 -3.77 -9.42
N VAL A 191 5.85 -4.87 -9.21
CA VAL A 191 5.47 -5.76 -10.32
C VAL A 191 4.53 -5.07 -11.29
N ILE A 192 3.59 -4.24 -10.81
CA ILE A 192 2.71 -3.48 -11.73
C ILE A 192 3.47 -2.42 -12.52
N GLY A 193 4.36 -1.66 -11.87
CA GLY A 193 5.22 -0.70 -12.59
C GLY A 193 6.20 -1.39 -13.55
N VAL A 194 6.69 -2.59 -13.21
CA VAL A 194 7.50 -3.42 -14.10
C VAL A 194 6.66 -4.01 -15.24
N GLU A 195 5.44 -4.47 -14.97
CA GLU A 195 4.50 -4.99 -15.97
C GLU A 195 4.07 -3.89 -16.95
N GLU A 196 3.81 -2.67 -16.47
CA GLU A 196 3.53 -1.51 -17.31
C GLU A 196 4.75 -1.19 -18.19
N LYS A 197 5.96 -1.15 -17.62
CA LYS A 197 7.20 -0.96 -18.39
C LYS A 197 7.40 -2.08 -19.42
N MET A 198 7.15 -3.33 -19.05
CA MET A 198 7.24 -4.48 -19.97
C MET A 198 6.16 -4.42 -21.05
N SER A 199 4.95 -3.96 -20.73
CA SER A 199 3.87 -3.76 -21.70
C SER A 199 4.21 -2.62 -22.66
N ASN A 200 4.74 -1.50 -22.16
CA ASN A 200 5.21 -0.38 -22.98
C ASN A 200 6.41 -0.79 -23.86
N MET A 201 7.31 -1.62 -23.34
CA MET A 201 8.38 -2.24 -24.15
C MET A 201 7.78 -3.17 -25.21
N ALA A 202 6.81 -4.02 -24.86
CA ALA A 202 6.17 -4.93 -25.81
C ALA A 202 5.40 -4.18 -26.91
N ASP A 203 4.72 -3.09 -26.58
CA ASP A 203 4.01 -2.26 -27.55
C ASP A 203 4.97 -1.41 -28.41
N SER A 204 6.12 -0.98 -27.88
CA SER A 204 7.16 -0.35 -28.69
C SER A 204 7.93 -1.34 -29.57
N MET A 205 7.94 -2.63 -29.22
CA MET A 205 8.46 -3.71 -30.05
C MET A 205 7.45 -4.26 -31.08
N LYS A 206 6.15 -3.95 -30.95
CA LYS A 206 5.13 -4.30 -31.95
C LYS A 206 5.41 -3.56 -33.25
N GLY A 207 5.85 -4.31 -34.26
CA GLY A 207 6.17 -3.77 -35.59
C GLY A 207 7.64 -3.94 -35.97
N TYR A 208 8.51 -4.28 -35.02
CA TYR A 208 9.89 -4.65 -35.30
C TYR A 208 10.01 -6.15 -35.52
N THR A 209 10.72 -6.54 -36.57
CA THR A 209 11.13 -7.93 -36.79
C THR A 209 12.25 -8.31 -35.82
N ALA A 210 12.41 -9.60 -35.53
CA ALA A 210 13.47 -10.09 -34.63
C ALA A 210 14.87 -9.57 -35.03
N SER A 211 15.13 -9.42 -36.34
CA SER A 211 16.38 -8.86 -36.85
C SER A 211 16.58 -7.38 -36.49
N GLN A 212 15.53 -6.56 -36.56
CA GLN A 212 15.59 -5.13 -36.22
C GLN A 212 15.75 -4.89 -34.71
N LEU A 213 15.19 -5.78 -33.88
CA LEU A 213 15.37 -5.73 -32.42
C LEU A 213 16.82 -6.05 -32.02
N VAL A 214 17.47 -6.97 -32.73
CA VAL A 214 18.89 -7.32 -32.52
C VAL A 214 19.80 -6.15 -32.91
N GLU A 215 19.49 -5.43 -33.99
CA GLU A 215 20.22 -4.21 -34.37
C GLU A 215 20.10 -3.11 -33.31
N LEU A 216 18.89 -2.87 -32.79
CA LEU A 216 18.64 -1.88 -31.73
C LEU A 216 19.42 -2.17 -30.43
N MET A 217 19.54 -3.44 -30.03
CA MET A 217 20.31 -3.85 -28.85
C MET A 217 21.84 -3.78 -29.04
N HIS A 218 22.31 -3.74 -30.30
CA HIS A 218 23.73 -3.66 -30.64
C HIS A 218 24.18 -2.28 -31.10
N THR A 219 23.27 -1.30 -31.20
CA THR A 219 23.64 0.11 -31.34
C THR A 219 24.41 0.53 -30.09
N PRO A 220 25.69 0.92 -30.20
CA PRO A 220 26.41 1.49 -29.07
C PRO A 220 25.63 2.72 -28.61
N LYS A 221 25.36 2.85 -27.31
CA LYS A 221 24.94 4.13 -26.74
C LYS A 221 26.00 5.15 -27.14
N GLU A 222 25.70 6.00 -28.10
CA GLU A 222 26.51 7.20 -28.34
C GLU A 222 26.58 7.93 -26.99
N LYS A 223 27.81 8.27 -26.60
CA LYS A 223 28.04 9.09 -25.42
C LYS A 223 27.37 10.42 -25.69
N ASP A 224 26.31 10.71 -24.95
CA ASP A 224 25.82 12.09 -24.82
C ASP A 224 26.95 12.89 -24.14
N ASP A 225 27.60 13.76 -24.91
CA ASP A 225 28.42 14.87 -24.44
C ASP A 225 27.56 15.97 -23.78
#